data_AF-A0A0F9HEH6-F1
#
_entry.id   AF-A0A0F9HEH6-F1
#
_cell.length_a   1.000
_cell.length_b   1.000
_cell.length_c   1.000
_cell.angle_alpha   90.00
_cell.angle_beta   90.00
_cell.angle_gamma   90.00
#
_symmetry.space_group_name_H-M   'P 1'
#
loop_
_entity.id
_entity.type
_entity.pdbx_description
1 polymer ?
#
loop_
_entity_poly.entity_id
_entity_poly.type
_entity_poly.pdbx_seq_one_letter_code
_entity_poly.pdbx_strand_id
1 'polypeptide(L)'
;MIRKRFQLNWKFESPDAVLTCSILKCQERNFLVFGGHDKRLYLMDDKLNIIDDREFDGWCRCSFPIDLDGDGCDEVLVGAGDGNFMVMKINPEKKKLIGLMRYKSTKRVNCCVGGDFTRNGRIDLIFGSEDKTIKIFDSIKAKEPKFILYYESSVTTCNLGYLQLPNEKNPIYGLLVGTKNGLLQLVQIKDGFPDILWNKKFTTQVNTIKIGDVTNDGLNEIILSTDDSTIKILTSEGELVKEIKIEEGRPLSLLIEDIDGDNAKEIVAGCADGSLKIYHNPVLNSNDFELKW
;
A
#
# COMPACT_ATOMS: atom_id res chain seq x y z
N MET A 1 26.08 -6.77 13.83
CA MET A 1 24.64 -6.58 13.55
C MET A 1 24.11 -5.60 14.61
N ILE A 2 23.85 -4.35 14.21
CA ILE A 2 23.17 -3.38 15.06
C ILE A 2 21.75 -3.93 15.26
N ARG A 3 21.30 -4.07 16.51
CA ARG A 3 19.95 -4.55 16.83
C ARG A 3 19.38 -3.60 17.87
N LYS A 4 18.36 -2.82 17.52
CA LYS A 4 17.58 -2.08 18.52
C LYS A 4 16.69 -3.08 19.26
N ARG A 5 16.81 -3.13 20.58
CA ARG A 5 15.90 -3.92 21.41
C ARG A 5 14.63 -3.11 21.61
N PHE A 6 13.63 -3.36 20.78
CA PHE A 6 12.31 -2.76 20.98
C PHE A 6 11.69 -3.26 22.29
N GLN A 7 11.09 -2.35 23.05
CA GLN A 7 10.20 -2.75 24.13
C GLN A 7 8.91 -3.26 23.48
N LEU A 8 8.79 -4.58 23.41
CA LEU A 8 7.59 -5.24 22.93
C LEU A 8 6.47 -5.02 23.97
N ASN A 9 5.55 -4.10 23.68
CA ASN A 9 4.43 -3.80 24.59
C ASN A 9 3.42 -4.96 24.66
N TRP A 10 3.21 -5.64 23.54
CA TRP A 10 2.29 -6.76 23.43
C TRP A 10 2.70 -7.69 22.29
N LYS A 11 2.22 -8.93 22.34
CA LYS A 11 2.36 -9.92 21.27
C LYS A 11 1.02 -10.59 21.05
N PHE A 12 0.63 -10.72 19.80
CA PHE A 12 -0.51 -11.52 19.38
C PHE A 12 -0.01 -12.65 18.48
N GLU A 13 -0.45 -13.88 18.75
CA GLU A 13 -0.14 -15.04 17.90
C GLU A 13 -1.29 -15.21 16.91
N SER A 14 -1.04 -14.93 15.63
CA SER A 14 -2.06 -15.03 14.59
C SER A 14 -2.36 -16.49 14.26
N PRO A 15 -3.59 -16.80 13.79
CA PRO A 15 -3.96 -18.17 13.41
C PRO A 15 -3.08 -18.76 12.29
N ASP A 16 -2.60 -17.92 11.37
CA ASP A 16 -1.69 -18.27 10.28
C ASP A 16 -0.88 -17.02 9.85
N ALA A 17 -0.05 -17.16 8.81
CA ALA A 17 0.76 -16.10 8.24
C ALA A 17 -0.09 -14.90 7.78
N VAL A 18 0.22 -13.73 8.33
CA VAL A 18 -0.43 -12.46 8.00
C VAL A 18 0.17 -11.90 6.72
N LEU A 19 -0.68 -11.54 5.77
CA LEU A 19 -0.30 -10.88 4.52
C LEU A 19 -0.66 -9.39 4.50
N THR A 20 -1.64 -9.00 5.31
CA THR A 20 -2.06 -7.61 5.40
C THR A 20 -2.50 -7.27 6.82
N CYS A 21 -2.17 -6.05 7.25
CA CYS A 21 -2.57 -5.50 8.53
C CYS A 21 -2.77 -3.99 8.37
N SER A 22 -3.81 -3.45 8.96
CA SER A 22 -4.19 -2.04 8.86
C SER A 22 -4.88 -1.59 10.15
N ILE A 23 -4.76 -0.30 10.44
CA ILE A 23 -5.49 0.36 11.53
C ILE A 23 -6.71 1.03 10.92
N LEU A 24 -7.89 0.76 11.46
CA LEU A 24 -9.14 1.46 11.14
C LEU A 24 -9.42 2.46 12.26
N LYS A 25 -9.49 3.75 11.92
CA LYS A 25 -9.92 4.80 12.82
C LYS A 25 -11.43 4.94 12.74
N CYS A 26 -12.09 5.07 13.88
CA CYS A 26 -13.50 5.37 13.94
C CYS A 26 -13.78 6.24 15.15
N GLN A 27 -13.96 7.53 14.89
CA GLN A 27 -14.00 8.58 15.91
C GLN A 27 -12.73 8.48 16.78
N GLU A 28 -12.88 8.43 18.10
CA GLU A 28 -11.77 8.32 19.07
C GLU A 28 -11.25 6.87 19.27
N ARG A 29 -11.70 5.90 18.46
CA ARG A 29 -11.35 4.49 18.61
C ARG A 29 -10.50 4.01 17.45
N ASN A 30 -9.54 3.16 17.76
CA ASN A 30 -8.75 2.42 16.78
C ASN A 30 -9.12 0.94 16.83
N PHE A 31 -9.26 0.35 15.65
CA PHE A 31 -9.39 -1.09 15.46
C PHE A 31 -8.23 -1.59 14.61
N LEU A 32 -7.88 -2.86 14.76
CA LEU A 32 -6.94 -3.53 13.88
C LEU A 32 -7.72 -4.44 12.94
N VAL A 33 -7.36 -4.40 11.67
CA VAL A 33 -7.79 -5.38 10.68
C VAL A 33 -6.57 -6.09 10.15
N PHE A 34 -6.61 -7.41 10.09
CA PHE A 34 -5.55 -8.20 9.48
C PHE A 34 -6.11 -9.43 8.78
N GLY A 35 -5.39 -9.92 7.78
CA GLY A 35 -5.78 -11.13 7.06
C GLY A 35 -4.59 -11.83 6.45
N GLY A 36 -4.79 -13.10 6.09
CA GLY A 36 -3.67 -13.97 5.74
C GLY A 36 -4.01 -15.25 5.01
N HIS A 37 -3.15 -16.25 5.21
CA HIS A 37 -3.20 -17.56 4.56
C HIS A 37 -4.38 -18.44 4.98
N ASP A 38 -4.92 -18.22 6.17
CA ASP A 38 -6.13 -18.88 6.67
C ASP A 38 -7.42 -18.43 5.97
N LYS A 39 -7.29 -17.55 4.96
CA LYS A 39 -8.38 -17.03 4.13
C LYS A 39 -9.40 -16.22 4.91
N ARG A 40 -9.00 -15.65 6.05
CA ARG A 40 -9.86 -14.79 6.86
C ARG A 40 -9.32 -13.38 6.93
N LEU A 41 -10.24 -12.43 7.07
CA LEU A 41 -9.99 -11.07 7.51
C LEU A 41 -10.58 -10.94 8.90
N TYR A 42 -9.75 -10.65 9.88
CA TYR A 42 -10.16 -10.43 11.26
C TYR A 42 -10.28 -8.94 11.55
N LEU A 43 -11.26 -8.60 12.39
CA LEU A 43 -11.38 -7.32 13.07
C LEU A 43 -11.04 -7.52 14.54
N MET A 44 -10.20 -6.65 15.08
CA MET A 44 -9.68 -6.72 16.43
C MET A 44 -9.84 -5.37 17.15
N ASP A 45 -10.21 -5.40 18.42
CA ASP A 45 -10.31 -4.19 19.25
C ASP A 45 -8.94 -3.73 19.78
N ASP A 46 -8.94 -2.58 20.46
CA ASP A 46 -7.77 -1.95 21.10
C ASP A 46 -7.12 -2.82 22.20
N LYS A 47 -7.83 -3.85 22.67
CA LYS A 47 -7.37 -4.84 23.65
C LYS A 47 -6.90 -6.14 23.00
N LEU A 48 -6.73 -6.16 21.68
CA LEU A 48 -6.28 -7.29 20.89
C LEU A 48 -7.23 -8.50 20.88
N ASN A 49 -8.51 -8.28 21.16
CA ASN A 49 -9.52 -9.34 21.01
C ASN A 49 -10.04 -9.35 19.58
N ILE A 50 -10.07 -10.53 18.95
CA ILE A 50 -10.83 -10.70 17.70
C ILE A 50 -12.31 -10.55 18.03
N ILE A 51 -12.98 -9.60 17.40
CA ILE A 51 -14.39 -9.27 17.65
C ILE A 51 -15.31 -9.62 16.47
N ASP A 52 -14.77 -9.74 15.26
CA ASP A 52 -15.49 -10.22 14.07
C ASP A 52 -14.47 -10.75 13.05
N ASP A 53 -14.95 -11.52 12.08
CA ASP A 53 -14.12 -12.01 10.99
C ASP A 53 -14.93 -12.26 9.71
N ARG A 54 -14.24 -12.32 8.57
CA ARG A 54 -14.85 -12.62 7.26
C ARG A 54 -14.00 -13.63 6.51
N GLU A 55 -14.63 -14.72 6.10
CA GLU A 55 -14.00 -15.79 5.33
C GLU A 55 -14.07 -15.52 3.82
N PHE A 56 -13.01 -15.92 3.13
CA PHE A 56 -12.82 -15.88 1.68
C PHE A 56 -12.45 -17.30 1.19
N ASP A 57 -12.59 -17.55 -0.11
CA ASP A 57 -12.17 -18.84 -0.69
C ASP A 57 -10.67 -18.88 -0.99
N GLY A 58 -9.99 -17.74 -0.86
CA GLY A 58 -8.55 -17.56 -1.05
C GLY A 58 -7.94 -16.60 -0.03
N TRP A 59 -6.62 -16.54 0.03
CA TRP A 59 -5.90 -15.74 1.03
C TRP A 59 -6.29 -14.26 1.00
N CYS A 60 -6.50 -13.66 2.16
CA CYS A 60 -6.66 -12.22 2.25
C CYS A 60 -5.28 -11.57 2.02
N ARG A 61 -5.11 -10.79 0.95
CA ARG A 61 -3.80 -10.34 0.48
C ARG A 61 -3.50 -8.88 0.74
N CYS A 62 -4.51 -8.03 0.72
CA CYS A 62 -4.35 -6.60 0.92
C CYS A 62 -5.58 -6.01 1.61
N SER A 63 -5.33 -5.04 2.47
CA SER A 63 -6.32 -4.15 3.06
C SER A 63 -5.85 -2.71 2.94
N PHE A 64 -6.80 -1.79 2.75
CA PHE A 64 -6.54 -0.36 2.75
C PHE A 64 -7.66 0.38 3.51
N PRO A 65 -7.37 1.01 4.66
CA PRO A 65 -8.34 1.78 5.42
C PRO A 65 -8.51 3.18 4.84
N ILE A 66 -9.74 3.67 4.76
CA ILE A 66 -10.07 5.03 4.35
C ILE A 66 -11.52 5.38 4.72
N ASP A 67 -11.77 6.58 5.22
CA ASP A 67 -13.11 7.14 5.39
C ASP A 67 -13.70 7.50 4.02
N LEU A 68 -14.59 6.65 3.49
CA LEU A 68 -15.18 6.79 2.16
C LEU A 68 -16.37 7.73 2.13
N ASP A 69 -17.13 7.82 3.23
CA ASP A 69 -18.37 8.59 3.30
C ASP A 69 -18.28 9.84 4.18
N GLY A 70 -17.13 10.08 4.81
CA GLY A 70 -16.84 11.28 5.59
C GLY A 70 -17.51 11.27 6.97
N ASP A 71 -17.89 10.10 7.48
CA ASP A 71 -18.54 9.99 8.79
C ASP A 71 -17.55 9.88 9.97
N GLY A 72 -16.25 9.95 9.68
CA GLY A 72 -15.18 9.84 10.66
C GLY A 72 -14.88 8.40 11.07
N CYS A 73 -15.41 7.41 10.34
CA CYS A 73 -15.11 5.99 10.52
C CYS A 73 -14.62 5.36 9.22
N ASP A 74 -13.37 4.90 9.24
CA ASP A 74 -12.75 4.23 8.12
C ASP A 74 -13.55 2.99 7.68
N GLU A 75 -13.83 2.90 6.39
CA GLU A 75 -14.03 1.63 5.71
C GLU A 75 -12.69 0.95 5.46
N VAL A 76 -12.76 -0.33 5.10
CA VAL A 76 -11.62 -1.09 4.62
C VAL A 76 -11.92 -1.69 3.25
N LEU A 77 -11.06 -1.38 2.28
CA LEU A 77 -10.97 -2.06 1.00
C LEU A 77 -10.16 -3.34 1.21
N VAL A 78 -10.61 -4.47 0.66
CA VAL A 78 -9.96 -5.77 0.85
C VAL A 78 -9.89 -6.53 -0.46
N GLY A 79 -8.71 -7.05 -0.77
CA GLY A 79 -8.46 -7.92 -1.92
C GLY A 79 -8.02 -9.32 -1.49
N ALA A 80 -8.60 -10.33 -2.13
CA ALA A 80 -8.33 -11.74 -1.83
C ALA A 80 -7.84 -12.56 -3.04
N GLY A 81 -7.21 -13.69 -2.72
CA GLY A 81 -6.62 -14.64 -3.66
C GLY A 81 -7.61 -15.34 -4.58
N ASP A 82 -8.89 -15.38 -4.18
CA ASP A 82 -9.99 -15.91 -4.99
C ASP A 82 -10.53 -14.88 -6.01
N GLY A 83 -9.98 -13.66 -6.05
CA GLY A 83 -10.43 -12.57 -6.91
C GLY A 83 -11.54 -11.71 -6.33
N ASN A 84 -11.98 -11.95 -5.10
CA ASN A 84 -12.90 -11.02 -4.43
C ASN A 84 -12.18 -9.71 -4.09
N PHE A 85 -12.81 -8.59 -4.49
CA PHE A 85 -12.57 -7.25 -4.00
C PHE A 85 -13.80 -6.82 -3.19
N MET A 86 -13.63 -6.40 -1.95
CA MET A 86 -14.72 -6.01 -1.06
C MET A 86 -14.44 -4.68 -0.40
N VAL A 87 -15.51 -3.94 -0.10
CA VAL A 87 -15.49 -2.78 0.79
C VAL A 87 -16.36 -3.08 1.99
N MET A 88 -15.85 -2.86 3.18
CA MET A 88 -16.54 -3.12 4.44
C MET A 88 -16.42 -1.93 5.39
N LYS A 89 -17.51 -1.60 6.08
CA LYS A 89 -17.57 -0.55 7.11
C LYS A 89 -17.57 -1.14 8.50
N ILE A 90 -16.83 -0.54 9.42
CA ILE A 90 -16.94 -0.87 10.83
C ILE A 90 -18.27 -0.36 11.40
N ASN A 91 -19.03 -1.24 12.05
CA ASN A 91 -20.10 -0.81 12.95
C ASN A 91 -19.57 -0.89 14.39
N PRO A 92 -19.18 0.24 15.01
CA PRO A 92 -18.52 0.24 16.31
C PRO A 92 -19.45 -0.22 17.45
N GLU A 93 -20.76 0.03 17.34
CA GLU A 93 -21.74 -0.39 18.34
C GLU A 93 -21.92 -1.91 18.36
N LYS A 94 -21.99 -2.52 17.17
CA LYS A 94 -22.17 -3.96 16.99
C LYS A 94 -20.85 -4.74 16.92
N LYS A 95 -19.72 -4.04 17.02
CA LYS A 95 -18.36 -4.60 16.94
C LYS A 95 -18.15 -5.53 15.73
N LYS A 96 -18.64 -5.12 14.55
CA LYS A 96 -18.63 -5.97 13.35
C LYS A 96 -18.39 -5.21 12.05
N LEU A 97 -17.91 -5.91 11.03
CA LEU A 97 -17.75 -5.41 9.67
C LEU A 97 -19.04 -5.61 8.85
N ILE A 98 -19.50 -4.57 8.17
CA ILE A 98 -20.67 -4.63 7.29
C ILE A 98 -20.20 -4.48 5.85
N GLY A 99 -20.48 -5.47 5.00
CA GLY A 99 -20.15 -5.40 3.57
C GLY A 99 -20.98 -4.33 2.85
N LEU A 100 -20.30 -3.41 2.17
CA LEU A 100 -20.90 -2.35 1.35
C LEU A 100 -20.86 -2.67 -0.15
N MET A 101 -19.74 -3.23 -0.60
CA MET A 101 -19.50 -3.54 -2.00
C MET A 101 -18.77 -4.88 -2.12
N ARG A 102 -19.08 -5.63 -3.18
CA ARG A 102 -18.33 -6.79 -3.62
C ARG A 102 -18.21 -6.78 -5.14
N TYR A 103 -17.00 -6.99 -5.63
CA TYR A 103 -16.70 -7.22 -7.04
C TYR A 103 -15.85 -8.49 -7.17
N LYS A 104 -16.12 -9.30 -8.19
CA LYS A 104 -15.37 -10.54 -8.45
C LYS A 104 -14.50 -10.35 -9.68
N SER A 105 -13.20 -10.14 -9.44
CA SER A 105 -12.19 -10.16 -10.50
C SER A 105 -11.99 -11.57 -11.05
N THR A 106 -11.50 -11.68 -12.28
CA THR A 106 -11.29 -12.96 -12.97
C THR A 106 -10.10 -13.75 -12.39
N LYS A 107 -9.19 -13.06 -11.70
CA LYS A 107 -8.01 -13.61 -11.00
C LYS A 107 -7.82 -12.91 -9.66
N ARG A 108 -6.83 -13.36 -8.88
CA ARG A 108 -6.51 -12.81 -7.55
C ARG A 108 -6.34 -11.29 -7.56
N VAL A 109 -6.84 -10.65 -6.52
CA VAL A 109 -6.55 -9.24 -6.22
C VAL A 109 -5.28 -9.19 -5.38
N ASN A 110 -4.28 -8.42 -5.83
CA ASN A 110 -2.96 -8.36 -5.20
C ASN A 110 -2.79 -7.11 -4.34
N CYS A 111 -3.39 -5.99 -4.74
CA CYS A 111 -3.25 -4.70 -4.07
C CYS A 111 -4.53 -3.88 -4.23
N CYS A 112 -4.80 -3.00 -3.27
CA CYS A 112 -5.86 -2.00 -3.37
C CYS A 112 -5.43 -0.70 -2.70
N VAL A 113 -6.02 0.40 -3.14
CA VAL A 113 -5.83 1.75 -2.61
C VAL A 113 -7.11 2.57 -2.85
N GLY A 114 -7.37 3.52 -1.97
CA GLY A 114 -8.47 4.48 -2.11
C GLY A 114 -7.95 5.91 -2.14
N GLY A 115 -8.57 6.77 -2.94
CA GLY A 115 -8.33 8.22 -2.93
C GLY A 115 -9.09 8.93 -4.06
N ASP A 116 -9.20 10.26 -4.01
CA ASP A 116 -9.82 11.07 -5.10
C ASP A 116 -8.87 11.20 -6.31
N PHE A 117 -8.60 10.07 -6.97
CA PHE A 117 -7.72 10.00 -8.12
C PHE A 117 -8.32 10.71 -9.32
N THR A 118 -9.64 10.60 -9.52
CA THR A 118 -10.40 11.22 -10.62
C THR A 118 -10.75 12.68 -10.40
N ARG A 119 -10.30 13.28 -9.28
CA ARG A 119 -10.41 14.71 -8.97
C ARG A 119 -11.85 15.22 -8.99
N ASN A 120 -12.78 14.39 -8.53
CA ASN A 120 -14.21 14.68 -8.53
C ASN A 120 -14.77 14.93 -7.11
N GLY A 121 -13.90 14.91 -6.09
CA GLY A 121 -14.28 15.10 -4.68
C GLY A 121 -14.85 13.85 -4.02
N ARG A 122 -14.79 12.68 -4.66
CA ARG A 122 -15.19 11.38 -4.10
C ARG A 122 -14.00 10.45 -4.09
N ILE A 123 -14.00 9.52 -3.14
CA ILE A 123 -12.95 8.50 -3.08
C ILE A 123 -13.18 7.44 -4.16
N ASP A 124 -12.22 7.32 -5.08
CA ASP A 124 -12.16 6.22 -6.02
C ASP A 124 -11.63 4.96 -5.32
N LEU A 125 -12.19 3.80 -5.68
CA LEU A 125 -11.77 2.49 -5.19
C LEU A 125 -10.93 1.82 -6.28
N ILE A 126 -9.65 1.57 -5.99
CA ILE A 126 -8.69 1.09 -6.97
C ILE A 126 -8.12 -0.25 -6.51
N PHE A 127 -8.06 -1.22 -7.42
CA PHE A 127 -7.34 -2.46 -7.16
C PHE A 127 -6.58 -2.97 -8.37
N GLY A 128 -5.44 -3.62 -8.08
CA GLY A 128 -4.61 -4.31 -9.04
C GLY A 128 -4.73 -5.83 -8.90
N SER A 129 -4.79 -6.53 -10.03
CA SER A 129 -5.09 -7.95 -10.08
C SER A 129 -4.13 -8.74 -10.99
N GLU A 130 -4.04 -10.04 -10.74
CA GLU A 130 -3.22 -10.95 -11.55
C GLU A 130 -3.74 -11.10 -12.98
N ASP A 131 -5.01 -10.74 -13.23
CA ASP A 131 -5.58 -10.62 -14.58
C ASP A 131 -4.99 -9.47 -15.42
N LYS A 132 -3.90 -8.86 -14.92
CA LYS A 132 -3.11 -7.83 -15.58
C LYS A 132 -3.85 -6.51 -15.73
N THR A 133 -4.74 -6.21 -14.79
CA THR A 133 -5.52 -4.97 -14.80
C THR A 133 -5.39 -4.18 -13.51
N ILE A 134 -5.48 -2.87 -13.65
CA ILE A 134 -5.97 -1.96 -12.61
C ILE A 134 -7.43 -1.66 -12.94
N LYS A 135 -8.32 -1.79 -11.95
CA LYS A 135 -9.72 -1.38 -12.06
C LYS A 135 -9.99 -0.24 -11.09
N ILE A 136 -10.67 0.81 -11.59
CA ILE A 136 -10.97 2.04 -10.84
C ILE A 136 -12.49 2.22 -10.82
N PHE A 137 -13.08 2.24 -9.63
CA PHE A 137 -14.50 2.50 -9.41
C PHE A 137 -14.66 3.89 -8.80
N ASP A 138 -15.66 4.65 -9.26
CA ASP A 138 -15.87 6.04 -8.80
C ASP A 138 -16.55 6.14 -7.43
N SER A 139 -17.10 5.04 -6.93
CA SER A 139 -17.85 4.97 -5.68
C SER A 139 -18.22 3.52 -5.31
N ILE A 140 -18.60 3.31 -4.05
CA ILE A 140 -19.16 2.03 -3.55
C ILE A 140 -20.48 1.61 -4.24
N LYS A 141 -21.16 2.52 -4.94
CA LYS A 141 -22.42 2.24 -5.65
C LYS A 141 -22.19 1.74 -7.08
N ALA A 142 -20.97 1.88 -7.60
CA ALA A 142 -20.62 1.46 -8.94
C ALA A 142 -20.69 -0.06 -9.07
N LYS A 143 -21.37 -0.54 -10.11
CA LYS A 143 -21.46 -1.97 -10.43
C LYS A 143 -20.30 -2.44 -11.32
N GLU A 144 -19.74 -1.50 -12.09
CA GLU A 144 -18.66 -1.74 -13.04
C GLU A 144 -17.58 -0.67 -12.85
N PRO A 145 -16.31 -0.98 -13.18
CA PRO A 145 -15.25 0.00 -13.10
C PRO A 145 -15.47 1.13 -14.10
N LYS A 146 -15.21 2.36 -13.68
CA LYS A 146 -15.20 3.54 -14.54
C LYS A 146 -14.03 3.47 -15.53
N PHE A 147 -12.87 3.00 -15.07
CA PHE A 147 -11.69 2.79 -15.90
C PHE A 147 -11.07 1.42 -15.65
N ILE A 148 -10.55 0.82 -16.71
CA ILE A 148 -9.73 -0.39 -16.67
C ILE A 148 -8.43 -0.09 -17.42
N LEU A 149 -7.30 -0.22 -16.73
CA LEU A 149 -5.98 -0.12 -17.34
C LEU A 149 -5.41 -1.53 -17.53
N TYR A 150 -4.86 -1.80 -18.71
CA TYR A 150 -4.35 -3.12 -19.10
C TYR A 150 -2.83 -3.12 -19.13
N TYR A 151 -2.24 -4.18 -18.59
CA TYR A 151 -0.80 -4.37 -18.49
C TYR A 151 -0.37 -5.68 -19.18
N GLU A 152 0.90 -5.77 -19.56
CA GLU A 152 1.46 -6.99 -20.15
C GLU A 152 1.67 -8.11 -19.13
N SER A 153 1.74 -7.76 -17.84
CA SER A 153 1.98 -8.66 -16.72
C SER A 153 1.08 -8.36 -15.54
N SER A 154 1.00 -9.31 -14.61
CA SER A 154 0.19 -9.22 -13.40
C SER A 154 0.55 -7.98 -12.60
N VAL A 155 -0.46 -7.22 -12.19
CA VAL A 155 -0.27 -6.07 -11.30
C VAL A 155 -0.02 -6.60 -9.89
N THR A 156 1.09 -6.20 -9.29
CA THR A 156 1.53 -6.70 -7.98
C THR A 156 1.32 -5.69 -6.88
N THR A 157 1.43 -4.40 -7.19
CA THR A 157 1.29 -3.32 -6.21
C THR A 157 0.79 -2.03 -6.88
N CYS A 158 0.07 -1.21 -6.12
CA CYS A 158 -0.29 0.14 -6.52
C CYS A 158 -0.31 1.08 -5.31
N ASN A 159 -0.07 2.36 -5.56
CA ASN A 159 -0.08 3.38 -4.51
C ASN A 159 -0.51 4.74 -5.09
N LEU A 160 -1.28 5.50 -4.31
CA LEU A 160 -1.64 6.88 -4.63
C LEU A 160 -0.81 7.82 -3.77
N GLY A 161 -0.36 8.93 -4.36
CA GLY A 161 0.32 9.98 -3.61
C GLY A 161 0.65 11.19 -4.45
N TYR A 162 1.12 12.24 -3.77
CA TYR A 162 1.53 13.49 -4.39
C TYR A 162 3.02 13.46 -4.72
N LEU A 163 3.36 13.78 -5.97
CA LEU A 163 4.72 13.86 -6.49
C LEU A 163 4.92 15.22 -7.15
N GLN A 164 6.02 15.90 -6.81
CA GLN A 164 6.35 17.21 -7.35
C GLN A 164 7.29 17.08 -8.55
N LEU A 165 6.76 17.11 -9.78
CA LEU A 165 7.62 17.09 -10.98
C LEU A 165 8.35 18.44 -11.15
N PRO A 166 9.61 18.48 -11.65
CA PRO A 166 10.41 19.69 -11.81
C PRO A 166 9.77 20.79 -12.65
N ASN A 167 8.96 20.40 -13.65
CA ASN A 167 8.33 21.33 -14.58
C ASN A 167 6.87 21.65 -14.23
N GLU A 168 6.37 21.14 -13.10
CA GLU A 168 4.99 21.36 -12.66
C GLU A 168 4.95 22.33 -11.51
N LYS A 169 4.03 23.31 -11.58
CA LYS A 169 3.89 24.28 -10.49
C LYS A 169 3.29 23.65 -9.23
N ASN A 170 2.43 22.66 -9.40
CA ASN A 170 1.73 21.99 -8.32
C ASN A 170 2.05 20.49 -8.33
N PRO A 171 2.11 19.83 -7.17
CA PRO A 171 2.28 18.38 -7.11
C PRO A 171 1.16 17.65 -7.85
N ILE A 172 1.54 16.62 -8.59
CA ILE A 172 0.61 15.70 -9.24
C ILE A 172 0.19 14.65 -8.22
N TYR A 173 -1.11 14.44 -8.10
CA TYR A 173 -1.65 13.27 -7.41
C TYR A 173 -1.76 12.14 -8.43
N GLY A 174 -0.87 11.16 -8.31
CA GLY A 174 -0.72 10.10 -9.29
C GLY A 174 -0.91 8.72 -8.68
N LEU A 175 -1.30 7.79 -9.55
CA LEU A 175 -1.33 6.37 -9.28
C LEU A 175 -0.05 5.74 -9.80
N LEU A 176 0.76 5.20 -8.89
CA LEU A 176 1.87 4.34 -9.22
C LEU A 176 1.39 2.89 -9.32
N VAL A 177 1.84 2.19 -10.36
CA VAL A 177 1.52 0.79 -10.62
C VAL A 177 2.80 0.00 -10.83
N GLY A 178 2.97 -1.06 -10.05
CA GLY A 178 4.05 -2.02 -10.13
C GLY A 178 3.56 -3.37 -10.64
N THR A 179 4.37 -4.05 -11.47
CA THR A 179 4.01 -5.35 -12.02
C THR A 179 5.05 -6.45 -11.75
N LYS A 180 4.60 -7.69 -11.98
CA LYS A 180 5.43 -8.90 -11.87
C LYS A 180 6.61 -8.93 -12.84
N ASN A 181 6.54 -8.25 -13.98
CA ASN A 181 7.67 -8.18 -14.92
C ASN A 181 8.55 -6.95 -14.71
N GLY A 182 8.42 -6.23 -13.59
CA GLY A 182 9.27 -5.09 -13.25
C GLY A 182 8.86 -3.77 -13.88
N LEU A 183 7.66 -3.65 -14.46
CA LEU A 183 7.15 -2.34 -14.86
C LEU A 183 6.82 -1.52 -13.62
N LEU A 184 7.27 -0.27 -13.60
CA LEU A 184 6.75 0.81 -12.77
C LEU A 184 6.15 1.87 -13.68
N GLN A 185 4.93 2.32 -13.41
CA GLN A 185 4.24 3.31 -14.22
C GLN A 185 3.57 4.36 -13.33
N LEU A 186 3.71 5.63 -13.70
CA LEU A 186 2.96 6.73 -13.10
C LEU A 186 1.82 7.15 -14.01
N VAL A 187 0.60 7.13 -13.47
CA VAL A 187 -0.62 7.51 -14.16
C VAL A 187 -1.26 8.68 -13.41
N GLN A 188 -1.71 9.69 -14.15
CA GLN A 188 -2.51 10.78 -13.62
C GLN A 188 -3.91 10.79 -14.26
N ILE A 189 -4.75 11.73 -13.82
CA ILE A 189 -5.97 12.07 -14.55
C ILE A 189 -5.76 13.42 -15.23
N LYS A 190 -5.90 13.42 -16.56
CA LYS A 190 -5.81 14.61 -17.40
C LYS A 190 -7.04 14.67 -18.30
N ASP A 191 -7.70 15.82 -18.33
CA ASP A 191 -8.95 16.04 -19.09
C ASP A 191 -10.04 14.99 -18.81
N GLY A 192 -10.07 14.47 -17.57
CA GLY A 192 -11.04 13.47 -17.12
C GLY A 192 -10.70 12.02 -17.46
N PHE A 193 -9.55 11.75 -18.09
CA PHE A 193 -9.11 10.41 -18.48
C PHE A 193 -7.76 10.04 -17.87
N PRO A 194 -7.48 8.74 -17.67
CA PRO A 194 -6.15 8.26 -17.30
C PRO A 194 -5.11 8.63 -18.36
N ASP A 195 -4.03 9.25 -17.92
CA ASP A 195 -2.90 9.68 -18.75
C ASP A 195 -1.61 9.12 -18.15
N ILE A 196 -0.81 8.44 -18.97
CA ILE A 196 0.46 7.87 -18.53
C ILE A 196 1.51 8.96 -18.65
N LEU A 197 2.05 9.38 -17.51
CA LEU A 197 3.12 10.37 -17.47
C LEU A 197 4.45 9.76 -17.90
N TRP A 198 4.78 8.60 -17.32
CA TRP A 198 5.98 7.86 -17.67
C TRP A 198 5.88 6.40 -17.21
N ASN A 199 6.78 5.57 -17.73
CA ASN A 199 7.03 4.23 -17.21
C ASN A 199 8.53 3.92 -17.19
N LYS A 200 8.93 3.06 -16.26
CA LYS A 200 10.29 2.56 -16.08
C LYS A 200 10.24 1.04 -16.00
N LYS A 201 11.30 0.40 -16.50
CA LYS A 201 11.43 -1.06 -16.54
C LYS A 201 12.58 -1.51 -15.68
N PHE A 202 12.26 -2.29 -14.65
CA PHE A 202 13.21 -3.02 -13.81
C PHE A 202 13.30 -4.47 -14.27
N THR A 203 14.37 -5.13 -13.85
CA THR A 203 14.71 -6.52 -14.24
C THR A 203 13.86 -7.57 -13.53
N THR A 204 13.34 -7.26 -12.35
CA THR A 204 12.58 -8.18 -11.50
C THR A 204 11.27 -7.57 -11.03
N GLN A 205 10.38 -8.40 -10.47
CA GLN A 205 9.07 -7.99 -9.97
C GLN A 205 9.17 -6.81 -9.01
N VAL A 206 8.25 -5.85 -9.14
CA VAL A 206 8.02 -4.81 -8.13
C VAL A 206 7.13 -5.41 -7.03
N ASN A 207 7.65 -5.51 -5.80
CA ASN A 207 6.95 -6.11 -4.68
C ASN A 207 6.02 -5.11 -3.97
N THR A 208 6.51 -3.90 -3.73
CA THR A 208 5.73 -2.83 -3.11
C THR A 208 6.24 -1.45 -3.53
N ILE A 209 5.39 -0.44 -3.40
CA ILE A 209 5.69 0.97 -3.71
C ILE A 209 5.17 1.83 -2.55
N LYS A 210 5.97 2.82 -2.15
CA LYS A 210 5.60 3.89 -1.24
C LYS A 210 6.05 5.23 -1.81
N ILE A 211 5.36 6.29 -1.39
CA ILE A 211 5.68 7.67 -1.72
C ILE A 211 5.96 8.40 -0.41
N GLY A 212 7.07 9.13 -0.36
CA GLY A 212 7.40 9.93 0.82
C GLY A 212 8.76 10.61 0.70
N ASP A 213 8.88 11.76 1.36
CA ASP A 213 10.14 12.47 1.57
C ASP A 213 11.09 11.63 2.44
N VAL A 214 12.10 11.02 1.81
CA VAL A 214 13.16 10.25 2.49
C VAL A 214 14.54 10.88 2.28
N THR A 215 14.62 11.91 1.44
CA THR A 215 15.83 12.73 1.25
C THR A 215 15.86 13.97 2.15
N ASN A 216 14.75 14.23 2.86
CA ASN A 216 14.52 15.38 3.74
C ASN A 216 14.68 16.72 3.01
N ASP A 217 14.21 16.79 1.76
CA ASP A 217 14.23 18.01 0.94
C ASP A 217 12.85 18.68 0.81
N GLY A 218 11.82 18.11 1.45
CA GLY A 218 10.45 18.57 1.41
C GLY A 218 9.67 18.11 0.18
N LEU A 219 10.28 17.34 -0.73
CA LEU A 219 9.65 16.70 -1.87
C LEU A 219 9.50 15.20 -1.60
N ASN A 220 8.57 14.55 -2.29
CA ASN A 220 8.37 13.12 -2.12
C ASN A 220 9.12 12.32 -3.18
N GLU A 221 9.83 11.29 -2.73
CA GLU A 221 10.43 10.27 -3.59
C GLU A 221 9.49 9.10 -3.80
N ILE A 222 9.83 8.27 -4.78
CA ILE A 222 9.22 6.95 -5.00
C ILE A 222 10.17 5.89 -4.43
N ILE A 223 9.71 5.13 -3.44
CA ILE A 223 10.46 4.03 -2.84
C ILE A 223 9.80 2.73 -3.25
N LEU A 224 10.56 1.83 -3.85
CA LEU A 224 10.06 0.50 -4.23
C LEU A 224 11.03 -0.59 -3.82
N SER A 225 10.49 -1.78 -3.58
CA SER A 225 11.28 -2.98 -3.35
C SER A 225 11.08 -3.99 -4.46
N THR A 226 12.14 -4.69 -4.87
CA THR A 226 12.10 -5.66 -5.96
C THR A 226 12.56 -7.06 -5.55
N ASP A 227 12.24 -8.06 -6.39
CA ASP A 227 12.55 -9.48 -6.13
C ASP A 227 14.05 -9.80 -6.16
N ASP A 228 14.89 -8.91 -6.70
CA ASP A 228 16.36 -8.96 -6.66
C ASP A 228 16.97 -8.58 -5.29
N SER A 229 16.14 -8.51 -4.23
CA SER A 229 16.55 -8.15 -2.86
C SER A 229 17.13 -6.73 -2.75
N THR A 230 16.50 -5.77 -3.44
CA THR A 230 16.87 -4.36 -3.35
C THR A 230 15.69 -3.47 -2.99
N ILE A 231 16.03 -2.33 -2.38
CA ILE A 231 15.17 -1.15 -2.26
C ILE A 231 15.74 -0.09 -3.21
N LYS A 232 14.89 0.50 -4.03
CA LYS A 232 15.24 1.55 -4.97
C LYS A 232 14.47 2.82 -4.61
N ILE A 233 15.19 3.93 -4.53
CA ILE A 233 14.68 5.27 -4.28
C ILE A 233 14.79 6.03 -5.58
N LEU A 234 13.68 6.59 -6.06
CA LEU A 234 13.59 7.29 -7.33
C LEU A 234 13.07 8.70 -7.12
N THR A 235 13.42 9.61 -8.01
CA THR A 235 12.76 10.91 -8.12
C THR A 235 11.30 10.75 -8.57
N SER A 236 10.55 11.84 -8.57
CA SER A 236 9.18 11.90 -9.11
C SER A 236 9.07 11.60 -10.62
N GLU A 237 10.18 11.67 -11.37
CA GLU A 237 10.29 11.32 -12.79
C GLU A 237 10.64 9.84 -12.99
N GLY A 238 10.85 9.12 -11.88
CA GLY A 238 11.27 7.73 -11.88
C GLY A 238 12.76 7.54 -12.17
N GLU A 239 13.60 8.56 -12.00
CA GLU A 239 15.06 8.41 -12.11
C GLU A 239 15.65 7.86 -10.83
N LEU A 240 16.62 6.94 -10.94
CA LEU A 240 17.22 6.28 -9.77
C LEU A 240 18.11 7.26 -8.99
N VAL A 241 17.74 7.48 -7.73
CA VAL A 241 18.53 8.25 -6.75
C VAL A 241 19.49 7.34 -6.01
N LYS A 242 18.97 6.23 -5.48
CA LYS A 242 19.74 5.26 -4.68
C LYS A 242 19.21 3.85 -4.88
N GLU A 243 20.13 2.89 -4.93
CA GLU A 243 19.84 1.48 -4.78
C GLU A 243 20.50 0.94 -3.51
N ILE A 244 19.71 0.28 -2.68
CA ILE A 244 20.14 -0.36 -1.44
C ILE A 244 19.98 -1.87 -1.63
N LYS A 245 21.10 -2.59 -1.66
CA LYS A 245 21.09 -4.05 -1.72
C LYS A 245 20.96 -4.64 -0.32
N ILE A 246 20.01 -5.55 -0.15
CA ILE A 246 19.81 -6.29 1.08
C ILE A 246 20.57 -7.61 0.98
N GLU A 247 21.56 -7.81 1.85
CA GLU A 247 22.43 -9.00 1.82
C GLU A 247 21.66 -10.30 2.14
N GLU A 248 20.80 -10.26 3.15
CA GLU A 248 19.98 -11.38 3.61
C GLU A 248 18.51 -10.98 3.70
N GLY A 249 17.63 -11.78 3.10
CA GLY A 249 16.19 -11.52 3.10
C GLY A 249 15.72 -10.72 1.89
N ARG A 250 14.46 -10.98 1.49
CA ARG A 250 13.82 -10.32 0.36
C ARG A 250 12.77 -9.32 0.86
N PRO A 251 12.86 -8.02 0.55
CA PRO A 251 11.90 -7.02 0.98
C PRO A 251 10.55 -7.24 0.28
N LEU A 252 9.51 -7.45 1.09
CA LEU A 252 8.13 -7.69 0.62
C LEU A 252 7.19 -6.52 0.95
N SER A 253 7.50 -5.75 2.00
CA SER A 253 6.69 -4.62 2.45
C SER A 253 7.60 -3.46 2.84
N LEU A 254 7.09 -2.25 2.67
CA LEU A 254 7.75 -1.01 3.05
C LEU A 254 6.79 -0.14 3.86
N LEU A 255 7.33 0.58 4.83
CA LEU A 255 6.69 1.69 5.54
C LEU A 255 7.65 2.86 5.56
N ILE A 256 7.13 4.07 5.35
CA ILE A 256 7.89 5.32 5.38
C ILE A 256 7.32 6.15 6.52
N GLU A 257 8.05 6.26 7.63
CA GLU A 257 7.58 6.89 8.86
C GLU A 257 8.76 7.33 9.72
N ASP A 258 8.58 8.41 10.48
CA ASP A 258 9.52 8.79 11.54
C ASP A 258 9.26 7.90 12.77
N ILE A 259 10.15 6.93 12.99
CA ILE A 259 9.96 5.90 14.02
C ILE A 259 10.76 6.16 15.30
N ASP A 260 11.58 7.21 15.35
CA ASP A 260 12.27 7.62 16.58
C ASP A 260 12.13 9.09 16.96
N GLY A 261 11.30 9.84 16.26
CA GLY A 261 10.90 11.20 16.59
C GLY A 261 11.97 12.24 16.25
N ASP A 262 12.87 11.94 15.31
CA ASP A 262 13.91 12.88 14.87
C ASP A 262 13.44 13.81 13.74
N ASN A 263 12.18 13.68 13.32
CA ASN A 263 11.52 14.43 12.26
C ASN A 263 12.10 14.18 10.85
N ALA A 264 12.90 13.12 10.68
CA ALA A 264 13.24 12.52 9.39
C ALA A 264 12.52 11.17 9.25
N LYS A 265 12.13 10.80 8.02
CA LYS A 265 11.41 9.53 7.81
C LYS A 265 12.39 8.39 7.55
N GLU A 266 12.22 7.28 8.25
CA GLU A 266 12.88 6.01 7.97
C GLU A 266 12.19 5.22 6.86
N ILE A 267 12.97 4.41 6.17
CA ILE A 267 12.48 3.31 5.33
C ILE A 267 12.53 2.02 6.16
N VAL A 268 11.35 1.53 6.56
CA VAL A 268 11.20 0.25 7.25
C VAL A 268 10.85 -0.83 6.24
N ALA A 269 11.70 -1.84 6.11
CA ALA A 269 11.50 -2.97 5.21
C ALA A 269 11.20 -4.26 5.97
N GLY A 270 10.05 -4.86 5.68
CA GLY A 270 9.68 -6.19 6.14
C GLY A 270 10.08 -7.25 5.12
N CYS A 271 10.94 -8.18 5.53
CA CYS A 271 11.54 -9.19 4.67
C CYS A 271 10.86 -10.57 4.79
N ALA A 272 10.94 -11.36 3.72
CA ALA A 272 10.33 -12.68 3.62
C ALA A 272 10.87 -13.71 4.65
N ASP A 273 12.06 -13.48 5.18
CA ASP A 273 12.69 -14.30 6.22
C ASP A 273 12.27 -13.92 7.65
N GLY A 274 11.35 -12.95 7.78
CA GLY A 274 10.88 -12.43 9.06
C GLY A 274 11.77 -11.34 9.66
N SER A 275 12.84 -10.92 8.96
CA SER A 275 13.65 -9.78 9.40
C SER A 275 12.97 -8.44 9.11
N LEU A 276 13.23 -7.47 9.98
CA LEU A 276 12.93 -6.06 9.76
C LEU A 276 14.27 -5.34 9.57
N LYS A 277 14.37 -4.52 8.53
CA LYS A 277 15.54 -3.69 8.25
C LYS A 277 15.13 -2.25 8.13
N ILE A 278 15.85 -1.37 8.80
CA ILE A 278 15.49 0.03 8.91
C ILE A 278 16.63 0.85 8.35
N TYR A 279 16.33 1.64 7.33
CA TYR A 279 17.28 2.54 6.70
C TYR A 279 16.87 3.97 6.95
N HIS A 280 17.84 4.86 7.08
CA HIS A 280 17.60 6.29 7.23
C HIS A 280 18.61 7.10 6.44
N ASN A 281 18.26 8.36 6.24
CA ASN A 281 19.13 9.35 5.69
C ASN A 281 19.66 10.27 6.81
N PRO A 282 20.95 10.16 7.18
CA PRO A 282 21.50 10.94 8.27
C PRO A 282 21.78 12.40 7.90
N VAL A 283 21.68 12.79 6.62
CA VAL A 283 22.04 14.12 6.14
C VAL A 283 20.89 14.75 5.36
N LEU A 284 20.47 15.94 5.77
CA LEU A 284 19.42 16.71 5.09
C LEU A 284 19.78 16.99 3.62
N ASN A 285 18.79 16.90 2.73
CA ASN A 285 18.94 17.14 1.29
C ASN A 285 20.04 16.26 0.65
N SER A 286 20.17 15.01 1.10
CA SER A 286 21.21 14.09 0.63
C SER A 286 20.63 12.81 0.07
N ASN A 287 21.46 12.04 -0.64
CA ASN A 287 21.15 10.71 -1.13
C ASN A 287 21.92 9.63 -0.36
N ASP A 288 22.37 9.97 0.85
CA ASP A 288 23.09 9.07 1.73
C ASP A 288 22.09 8.26 2.53
N PHE A 289 22.15 6.93 2.39
CA PHE A 289 21.27 6.01 3.08
C PHE A 289 22.12 4.93 3.73
N GLU A 290 21.90 4.72 5.03
CA GLU A 290 22.59 3.71 5.81
C GLU A 290 21.60 2.87 6.62
N LEU A 291 22.05 1.66 7.00
CA LEU A 291 21.27 0.77 7.85
C LEU A 291 21.29 1.30 9.28
N LYS A 292 20.13 1.74 9.78
CA LYS A 292 19.91 2.17 11.17
C LYS A 292 19.86 0.95 12.09
N TRP A 293 18.95 0.00 11.82
CA TRP A 293 18.69 -1.20 12.64
C TRP A 293 18.39 -2.46 11.82
#